data_AF-A0A9E3LRE0-F1
#
_entry.id   AF-A0A9E3LRE0-F1
#
_cell.length_a   1.000
_cell.length_b   1.000
_cell.length_c   1.000
_cell.angle_alpha   90.00
_cell.angle_beta   90.00
_cell.angle_gamma   90.00
#
_symmetry.space_group_name_H-M   'P 1'
#
loop_
_entity.id
_entity.type
_entity.pdbx_description
1 polymer ?
#
loop_
_entity_poly.entity_id
_entity_poly.type
_entity_poly.pdbx_seq_one_letter_code
_entity_poly.pdbx_strand_id
1 'polypeptide(L)'
;MAAIARAWQTSVPEAAARLDFESLDAAWSLLTAKRRAILRAMAGQGPLSIRAIARRVGGDVHAVHTDVRVLHRSGVIDRTEDGRMVLPYEVIRLDFTFTPKSAA
;
A
#
# COMPACT_ATOMS: atom_id res chain seq x y z
N MET A 1 -9.93 12.12 29.81
CA MET A 1 -10.07 11.73 28.38
C MET A 1 -8.70 11.29 27.90
N ALA A 2 -8.45 9.99 27.96
CA ALA A 2 -7.15 9.38 28.17
C ALA A 2 -6.39 9.04 26.88
N ALA A 3 -5.11 9.45 26.85
CA ALA A 3 -3.96 8.73 26.31
C ALA A 3 -4.14 7.89 25.02
N ILE A 4 -4.28 8.54 23.85
CA ILE A 4 -4.04 7.90 22.54
C ILE A 4 -2.52 7.81 22.23
N ALA A 5 -1.66 8.48 23.00
CA ALA A 5 -0.28 8.75 22.60
C ALA A 5 0.81 7.72 23.00
N ARG A 6 0.49 6.60 23.68
CA ARG A 6 1.55 5.76 24.27
C ARG A 6 1.73 4.35 23.70
N ALA A 7 0.94 3.88 22.74
CA ALA A 7 0.92 2.45 22.43
C ALA A 7 1.48 2.00 21.07
N TRP A 8 1.88 2.88 20.16
CA TRP A 8 2.31 2.45 18.80
C TRP A 8 3.59 3.14 18.30
N GLN A 9 4.54 3.41 19.20
CA GLN A 9 5.94 3.57 18.79
C GLN A 9 6.56 2.21 18.47
N THR A 10 5.90 1.45 17.59
CA THR A 10 6.59 0.35 16.91
C THR A 10 7.56 1.00 15.95
N SER A 11 8.83 1.05 16.36
CA SER A 11 9.95 1.44 15.53
C SER A 11 9.83 0.73 14.17
N VAL A 12 9.49 1.47 13.13
CA VAL A 12 9.70 0.99 11.76
C VAL A 12 11.21 0.85 11.63
N PRO A 13 11.75 -0.34 11.31
CA PRO A 13 13.18 -0.52 11.13
C PRO A 13 13.72 0.56 10.19
N GLU A 14 14.90 1.09 10.49
CA GLU A 14 15.52 2.14 9.68
C GLU A 14 15.69 1.72 8.21
N ALA A 15 15.81 0.42 7.95
CA ALA A 15 15.92 -0.19 6.63
C ALA A 15 14.59 -0.58 5.96
N ALA A 16 13.43 -0.22 6.51
CA ALA A 16 12.15 -0.51 5.84
C ALA A 16 11.98 0.37 4.59
N ALA A 17 11.40 -0.18 3.53
CA ALA A 17 10.98 0.61 2.37
C ALA A 17 9.96 1.68 2.81
N ARG A 18 10.21 2.95 2.46
CA ARG A 18 9.36 4.09 2.81
C ARG A 18 8.88 4.81 1.55
N LEU A 19 7.61 5.19 1.56
CA LEU A 19 6.98 6.03 0.56
C LEU A 19 6.42 7.25 1.26
N ASP A 20 6.99 8.42 0.95
CA ASP A 20 6.55 9.69 1.47
C ASP A 20 5.53 10.33 0.53
N PHE A 21 4.54 11.00 1.10
CA PHE A 21 3.48 11.69 0.36
C PHE A 21 3.45 13.16 0.77
N GLU A 22 3.13 14.04 -0.17
CA GLU A 22 2.95 15.47 0.09
C GLU A 22 1.79 15.76 1.04
N SER A 23 0.81 14.86 1.10
CA SER A 23 -0.40 14.99 1.94
C SER A 23 -1.06 13.65 2.20
N LEU A 24 -1.93 13.62 3.23
CA LEU A 24 -2.79 12.47 3.50
C LEU A 24 -3.73 12.16 2.33
N ASP A 25 -4.21 13.19 1.62
CA ASP A 25 -5.07 13.04 0.45
C ASP A 25 -4.34 12.40 -0.73
N ALA A 26 -3.05 12.71 -0.93
CA ALA A 26 -2.21 12.04 -1.91
C ALA A 26 -2.05 10.54 -1.58
N ALA A 27 -1.79 10.22 -0.30
CA ALA A 27 -1.72 8.84 0.16
C ALA A 27 -3.05 8.09 -0.07
N TRP A 28 -4.19 8.71 0.23
CA TRP A 28 -5.51 8.11 -0.01
C TRP A 28 -5.86 7.97 -1.49
N SER A 29 -5.42 8.92 -2.31
CA SER A 29 -5.58 8.85 -3.77
C SER A 29 -4.78 7.71 -4.37
N LEU A 30 -3.60 7.38 -3.81
CA LEU A 30 -2.87 6.18 -4.18
C LEU A 30 -3.57 4.93 -3.67
N LEU A 31 -3.92 4.88 -2.38
CA LEU A 31 -4.45 3.69 -1.71
C LEU A 31 -5.98 3.66 -1.73
N THR A 32 -6.61 3.79 -2.90
CA THR A 32 -8.08 3.69 -3.04
C THR A 32 -8.62 2.35 -2.56
N ALA A 33 -9.94 2.26 -2.33
CA ALA A 33 -10.58 1.01 -1.88
C ALA A 33 -10.28 -0.19 -2.80
N LYS A 34 -10.28 0.01 -4.12
CA LYS A 34 -9.95 -1.03 -5.12
C LYS A 34 -8.50 -1.49 -4.98
N ARG A 35 -7.55 -0.55 -4.86
CA ARG A 35 -6.13 -0.87 -4.71
C ARG A 35 -5.83 -1.54 -3.38
N ARG A 36 -6.48 -1.14 -2.29
CA ARG A 36 -6.37 -1.86 -1.01
C ARG A 36 -6.95 -3.27 -1.09
N ALA A 37 -8.00 -3.51 -1.88
CA ALA A 37 -8.50 -4.86 -2.14
C ALA A 37 -7.46 -5.71 -2.90
N ILE A 38 -6.77 -5.14 -3.90
CA ILE A 38 -5.65 -5.80 -4.59
C ILE A 38 -4.52 -6.14 -3.62
N LEU A 39 -4.07 -5.19 -2.80
CA LEU A 39 -3.00 -5.43 -1.82
C LEU A 39 -3.37 -6.55 -0.84
N ARG A 40 -4.60 -6.56 -0.32
CA ARG A 40 -5.10 -7.65 0.53
C ARG A 40 -5.16 -8.99 -0.19
N ALA A 41 -5.53 -9.00 -1.47
CA ALA A 41 -5.56 -10.22 -2.27
C ALA A 41 -4.16 -10.76 -2.62
N MET A 42 -3.13 -9.89 -2.63
CA MET A 42 -1.74 -10.25 -2.85
C MET A 42 -0.99 -10.60 -1.56
N ALA A 43 -1.47 -10.14 -0.40
CA ALA A 43 -0.80 -10.35 0.89
C ALA A 43 -0.60 -11.84 1.19
N GLY A 44 0.63 -12.21 1.56
CA GLY A 44 1.04 -13.60 1.81
C GLY A 44 1.02 -14.50 0.58
N GLN A 45 0.75 -13.97 -0.61
CA GLN A 45 0.86 -14.70 -1.86
C GLN A 45 2.27 -14.51 -2.43
N GLY A 46 2.82 -15.55 -3.07
CA GLY A 46 3.96 -15.40 -3.95
C GLY A 46 3.61 -14.58 -5.22
N PRO A 47 4.51 -14.49 -6.20
CA PRO A 47 4.28 -13.75 -7.43
C PRO A 47 3.00 -14.19 -8.17
N LEU A 48 2.15 -13.22 -8.53
CA LEU A 48 0.86 -13.45 -9.20
C LEU A 48 0.81 -12.77 -10.58
N SER A 49 0.17 -13.43 -11.54
CA SER A 49 -0.23 -12.75 -12.77
C SER A 49 -1.39 -11.78 -12.54
N ILE A 50 -1.55 -10.76 -13.38
CA ILE A 50 -2.68 -9.82 -13.30
C ILE A 50 -4.03 -10.54 -13.38
N ARG A 51 -4.13 -11.61 -14.17
CA ARG A 51 -5.34 -12.46 -14.22
C ARG A 51 -5.62 -13.16 -12.89
N ALA A 52 -4.56 -13.64 -12.23
CA ALA A 52 -4.69 -14.29 -10.92
C ALA A 52 -5.11 -13.29 -9.82
N ILE A 53 -4.66 -12.04 -9.90
CA ILE A 53 -5.11 -10.94 -9.05
C ILE A 53 -6.58 -10.62 -9.33
N ALA A 54 -6.96 -10.45 -10.60
CA ALA A 54 -8.32 -10.09 -11.01
C ALA A 54 -9.37 -11.10 -10.52
N ARG A 55 -9.08 -12.40 -10.65
CA ARG A 55 -9.94 -13.47 -10.11
C ARG A 55 -10.12 -13.38 -8.59
N ARG A 56 -9.07 -13.04 -7.85
CA ARG A 56 -9.13 -12.94 -6.38
C ARG A 56 -9.95 -11.75 -5.89
N VAL A 57 -9.93 -10.64 -6.63
CA VAL A 57 -10.71 -9.44 -6.29
C VAL A 57 -12.10 -9.42 -6.92
N GLY A 58 -12.49 -10.47 -7.67
CA GLY A 58 -13.79 -10.54 -8.34
C GLY A 58 -13.99 -9.49 -9.44
N GLY A 59 -12.90 -9.02 -10.06
CA GLY A 59 -12.93 -7.94 -11.06
C GLY A 59 -12.49 -8.40 -12.45
N ASP A 60 -12.71 -7.54 -13.45
CA ASP A 60 -12.19 -7.76 -14.79
C ASP A 60 -10.70 -7.40 -14.89
N VAL A 61 -10.02 -8.02 -15.87
CA VAL A 61 -8.57 -7.87 -16.05
C VAL A 61 -8.18 -6.44 -16.45
N HIS A 62 -9.00 -5.71 -17.20
CA HIS A 62 -8.68 -4.37 -17.66
C HIS A 62 -8.69 -3.34 -16.52
N ALA A 63 -9.73 -3.36 -15.68
CA ALA A 63 -9.81 -2.53 -14.49
C ALA A 63 -8.64 -2.81 -13.54
N VAL A 64 -8.39 -4.10 -13.26
CA VAL A 64 -7.33 -4.52 -12.35
C VAL A 64 -5.94 -4.19 -12.89
N HIS A 65 -5.72 -4.31 -14.20
CA HIS A 65 -4.45 -3.95 -14.83
C HIS A 65 -4.08 -2.49 -14.57
N THR A 66 -5.06 -1.58 -14.65
CA THR A 66 -4.84 -0.14 -14.42
C THR A 66 -4.42 0.12 -12.99
N ASP A 67 -5.12 -0.47 -12.02
CA ASP A 67 -4.79 -0.32 -10.60
C ASP A 67 -3.46 -0.97 -10.21
N VAL A 68 -3.16 -2.16 -10.75
CA VAL A 68 -1.86 -2.83 -10.60
C VAL A 68 -0.72 -1.97 -11.15
N ARG A 69 -0.91 -1.32 -12.32
CA ARG A 69 0.11 -0.43 -12.89
C ARG A 69 0.38 0.78 -12.01
N VAL A 70 -0.65 1.33 -11.36
CA VAL A 70 -0.48 2.45 -10.43
C VAL A 70 0.29 2.02 -9.19
N LEU A 71 -0.06 0.88 -8.59
CA LEU A 71 0.66 0.33 -7.44
C LEU A 71 2.12 0.00 -7.78
N HIS A 72 2.39 -0.51 -8.98
CA HIS A 72 3.74 -0.83 -9.39
C HIS A 72 4.60 0.42 -9.62
N ARG A 73 4.08 1.40 -10.36
CA ARG A 73 4.81 2.65 -10.62
C ARG A 73 5.07 3.49 -9.36
N SER A 74 4.28 3.29 -8.31
CA SER A 74 4.49 3.94 -7.01
C SER A 74 5.42 3.15 -6.08
N GLY A 75 5.92 1.99 -6.49
CA GLY A 75 6.82 1.17 -5.67
C GLY A 75 6.14 0.37 -4.56
N VAL A 76 4.80 0.30 -4.56
CA VAL A 76 4.05 -0.49 -3.55
C VAL A 76 4.14 -1.99 -3.86
N ILE A 77 4.24 -2.35 -5.13
CA ILE A 77 4.41 -3.73 -5.59
C ILE A 77 5.51 -3.80 -6.66
N ASP A 78 6.17 -4.95 -6.73
CA ASP A 78 7.24 -5.17 -7.68
C ASP A 78 6.81 -6.10 -8.81
N ARG A 79 7.58 -6.02 -9.89
CA ARG A 79 7.48 -6.94 -11.02
C ARG A 79 8.71 -7.82 -11.04
N THR A 80 8.46 -9.12 -10.94
CA THR A 80 9.47 -10.17 -11.08
C THR A 80 9.95 -10.30 -12.53
N GLU A 81 11.09 -10.96 -12.75
CA GLU A 81 11.70 -11.16 -14.07
C GLU A 81 10.78 -11.90 -15.05
N ASP A 82 9.98 -12.87 -14.55
CA ASP A 82 8.98 -13.61 -15.34
C ASP A 82 7.71 -12.79 -15.63
N GLY A 83 7.70 -11.51 -15.22
CA GLY A 83 6.65 -10.55 -15.50
C GLY A 83 5.46 -10.60 -14.55
N ARG A 84 5.50 -11.40 -13.47
CA ARG A 84 4.45 -11.44 -12.43
C ARG A 84 4.62 -10.32 -11.40
N MET A 85 3.53 -9.99 -10.72
CA MET A 85 3.48 -8.95 -9.69
C MET A 85 3.58 -9.59 -8.30
N VAL A 86 4.39 -9.00 -7.44
CA VAL A 86 4.57 -9.47 -6.06
C VAL A 86 4.44 -8.30 -5.10
N LEU A 87 3.85 -8.55 -3.93
CA LEU A 87 3.91 -7.63 -2.81
C LEU A 87 5.13 -8.04 -1.98
N PRO A 88 6.25 -7.29 -2.00
CA PRO A 88 7.51 -7.74 -1.40
C PRO A 88 7.55 -7.53 0.13
N TYR A 89 6.40 -7.25 0.75
CA TYR A 89 6.28 -6.86 2.14
C TYR A 89 5.31 -7.76 2.88
N GLU A 90 5.68 -8.16 4.10
CA GLU A 90 4.78 -8.89 5.00
C GLU A 90 3.79 -7.95 5.69
N VAL A 91 4.20 -6.70 5.93
CA VAL A 91 3.41 -5.70 6.65
C VAL A 91 3.45 -4.38 5.88
N ILE A 92 2.28 -3.80 5.61
CA ILE A 92 2.14 -2.41 5.15
C ILE A 92 1.64 -1.59 6.32
N ARG A 93 2.39 -0.56 6.70
CA ARG A 93 1.98 0.44 7.68
C ARG A 93 1.82 1.80 7.01
N LEU A 94 0.78 2.51 7.41
CA LEU A 94 0.58 3.91 7.05
C LEU A 94 0.53 4.71 8.34
N ASP A 95 1.45 5.66 8.46
CA ASP A 95 1.54 6.57 9.59
C ASP A 95 1.22 7.99 9.11
N PHE A 96 0.45 8.75 9.90
CA PHE A 96 0.18 10.17 9.64
C PHE A 96 0.29 10.95 10.94
N THR A 97 0.79 12.17 10.85
CA THR A 97 0.92 13.08 12.00
C THR A 97 0.33 14.42 11.65
N PHE A 98 -0.55 14.94 12.52
CA PHE A 98 -0.99 16.32 12.47
C PHE A 98 -0.17 17.12 13.47
N THR A 99 0.66 18.04 12.97
CA THR A 99 1.37 18.98 13.83
C THR A 99 0.52 20.23 13.96
N PRO A 100 0.02 20.58 15.16
CA PRO A 100 -0.66 21.84 15.33
C PRO A 100 0.30 22.97 14.98
N LYS A 101 -0.16 23.95 14.18
CA LYS A 101 0.54 25.21 14.08
C LYS A 101 0.47 25.85 15.45
N SER A 102 1.62 26.12 16.09
CA SER A 102 1.67 26.76 17.40
C SER A 102 0.75 27.98 17.38
N ALA A 103 -0.25 28.00 18.25
CA ALA A 103 -0.99 29.22 18.53
C ALA A 103 0.00 30.17 19.22
N ALA A 104 0.37 31.23 18.51
CA ALA A 104 1.08 32.36 19.09
C ALA A 104 0.10 33.22 19.90
#